data_AF-A0A1Q4DT90-F1
#
_entry.id   AF-A0A1Q4DT90-F1
#
_cell.length_a   1.000
_cell.length_b   1.000
_cell.length_c   1.000
_cell.angle_alpha   90.00
_cell.angle_beta   90.00
_cell.angle_gamma   90.00
#
_symmetry.space_group_name_H-M   'P 1'
#
loop_
_entity.id
_entity.type
_entity.pdbx_description
1 polymer ?
#
loop_
_entity_poly.entity_id
_entity_poly.type
_entity_poly.pdbx_seq_one_letter_code
_entity_poly.pdbx_strand_id
1 'polypeptide(L)'
;MTESLWDVLQGRTLPTQDVPIPRDPAAHAAAEQAVEAATRELQLAHQRGVQDLAPYAAAVETAQQHLDGQPAIVFTARCIPPGEWEELAAAHPPTSEQRKQGWQWNVATFRPALLEAAVEPTLSEHQWHAVAETGKVGLGELDLLFATVVNLNQRQPQVSTGKG
;
A
#
# COMPACT_ATOMS: atom_id res chain seq x y z
N MET A 1 33.63 17.86 -12.50
CA MET A 1 32.79 18.65 -11.58
C MET A 1 31.77 17.69 -11.02
N THR A 2 31.79 17.45 -9.72
CA THR A 2 30.85 16.54 -9.07
C THR A 2 29.53 17.29 -8.90
N GLU A 3 28.45 16.72 -9.42
CA GLU A 3 27.10 17.25 -9.23
C GLU A 3 26.79 17.34 -7.73
N SER A 4 26.17 18.44 -7.29
CA SER A 4 25.83 18.59 -5.87
C SER A 4 24.66 17.69 -5.52
N LEU A 5 24.57 17.25 -4.26
CA LEU A 5 23.41 16.49 -3.78
C LEU A 5 22.08 17.25 -4.02
N TRP A 6 22.13 18.59 -3.99
CA TRP A 6 20.97 19.43 -4.28
C TRP A 6 20.51 19.30 -5.72
N ASP A 7 21.42 19.38 -6.69
CA ASP A 7 21.10 19.25 -8.11
C ASP A 7 20.54 17.86 -8.43
N VAL A 8 21.15 16.82 -7.82
CA VAL A 8 20.65 15.44 -7.93
C VAL A 8 19.21 15.33 -7.42
N LEU A 9 18.89 15.92 -6.26
CA LEU A 9 17.53 15.85 -5.68
C LEU A 9 16.50 16.63 -6.51
N GLN A 10 16.87 17.78 -7.07
CA GLN A 10 16.00 18.57 -7.94
C GLN A 10 15.71 17.89 -9.28
N GLY A 11 16.63 17.08 -9.79
CA GLY A 11 16.49 16.35 -11.05
C GLY A 11 15.72 15.02 -10.95
N ARG A 12 15.27 14.61 -9.76
CA ARG A 12 14.60 13.31 -9.58
C ARG A 12 13.21 13.30 -10.21
N THR A 13 12.88 12.18 -10.85
CA THR A 13 11.50 11.86 -11.19
C THR A 13 10.68 11.65 -9.92
N LEU A 14 9.39 11.98 -9.99
CA LEU A 14 8.46 11.71 -8.90
C LEU A 14 8.42 10.21 -8.59
N PRO A 15 8.38 9.82 -7.31
CA PRO A 15 8.43 8.42 -6.91
C PRO A 15 7.17 7.68 -7.34
N THR A 16 7.34 6.41 -7.68
CA THR A 16 6.28 5.43 -7.90
C THR A 16 6.48 4.24 -6.96
N GLN A 17 5.41 3.50 -6.72
CA GLN A 17 5.43 2.27 -5.94
C GLN A 17 4.40 1.29 -6.49
N ASP A 18 4.83 0.06 -6.74
CA ASP A 18 3.93 -1.02 -7.11
C ASP A 18 3.20 -1.56 -5.87
N VAL A 19 1.90 -1.79 -6.02
CA VAL A 19 0.98 -2.30 -5.00
C VAL A 19 0.34 -3.57 -5.57
N PRO A 20 0.86 -4.75 -5.22
CA PRO A 20 0.24 -6.02 -5.61
C PRO A 20 -1.02 -6.26 -4.78
N ILE A 21 -2.11 -6.61 -5.46
CA ILE A 21 -3.36 -7.07 -4.86
C ILE A 21 -3.61 -8.51 -5.30
N PRO A 22 -3.86 -9.46 -4.39
CA PRO A 22 -4.15 -10.84 -4.75
C PRO A 22 -5.29 -10.96 -5.77
N ARG A 23 -5.07 -11.72 -6.85
CA ARG A 23 -6.13 -11.97 -7.84
C ARG A 23 -7.22 -12.90 -7.29
N ASP A 24 -6.81 -13.80 -6.39
CA ASP A 24 -7.70 -14.66 -5.61
C ASP A 24 -7.33 -14.50 -4.12
N PRO A 25 -8.04 -13.63 -3.39
CA PRO A 25 -7.76 -13.38 -1.98
C PRO A 25 -7.89 -14.64 -1.11
N ALA A 26 -8.76 -15.58 -1.48
CA ALA A 26 -8.95 -16.82 -0.73
C ALA A 26 -7.76 -17.77 -0.93
N ALA A 27 -7.28 -17.91 -2.17
CA ALA A 27 -6.08 -18.71 -2.46
C ALA A 27 -4.83 -18.11 -1.81
N HIS A 28 -4.68 -16.78 -1.86
CA HIS A 28 -3.58 -16.08 -1.21
C HIS A 28 -3.59 -16.26 0.32
N ALA A 29 -4.74 -16.07 0.96
CA ALA A 29 -4.88 -16.29 2.41
C ALA A 29 -4.58 -17.74 2.80
N ALA A 30 -4.98 -18.72 1.98
CA ALA A 30 -4.64 -20.12 2.22
C ALA A 30 -3.13 -20.38 2.10
N ALA A 31 -2.45 -19.73 1.15
CA ALA A 31 -0.99 -19.81 1.02
C ALA A 31 -0.26 -19.14 2.20
N GLU A 32 -0.73 -17.98 2.68
CA GLU A 32 -0.19 -17.32 3.89
C GLU A 32 -0.34 -18.22 5.12
N GLN A 33 -1.51 -18.86 5.30
CA GLN A 33 -1.74 -19.80 6.37
C GLN A 33 -0.82 -21.03 6.28
N ALA A 34 -0.51 -21.50 5.07
CA ALA A 34 0.43 -22.60 4.87
C ALA A 34 1.87 -22.20 5.28
N VAL A 35 2.31 -20.98 4.94
CA VAL A 35 3.60 -20.43 5.38
C VAL A 35 3.66 -20.32 6.90
N GLU A 36 2.61 -19.79 7.52
CA GLU A 36 2.53 -19.66 8.98
C GLU A 36 2.59 -21.05 9.66
N ALA A 37 1.82 -22.01 9.16
CA ALA A 37 1.80 -23.38 9.69
C ALA A 37 3.18 -24.05 9.56
N ALA A 38 3.82 -23.97 8.39
CA ALA A 38 5.16 -24.53 8.18
C ALA A 38 6.21 -23.86 9.09
N THR A 39 6.14 -22.54 9.23
CA THR A 39 7.04 -21.77 10.10
C THR A 39 6.87 -22.17 11.56
N ARG A 40 5.62 -22.35 12.00
CA ARG A 40 5.30 -22.80 13.35
C ARG A 40 5.83 -24.21 13.61
N GLU A 41 5.67 -25.13 12.66
CA GLU A 41 6.22 -26.49 12.79
C GLU A 41 7.74 -26.50 12.86
N LEU A 42 8.43 -25.66 12.06
CA LEU A 42 9.88 -25.48 12.17
C LEU A 42 10.30 -24.98 13.55
N GLN A 43 9.60 -23.97 14.09
CA GLN A 43 9.86 -23.44 15.44
C GLN A 43 9.64 -24.51 16.52
N LEU A 44 8.57 -25.31 16.41
CA LEU A 44 8.30 -26.40 17.34
C LEU A 44 9.34 -27.53 17.24
N ALA A 45 9.79 -27.88 16.03
CA ALA A 45 10.87 -28.86 15.83
C ALA A 45 12.18 -28.39 16.49
N HIS A 46 12.50 -27.10 16.36
CA HIS A 46 13.64 -26.49 17.03
C HIS A 46 13.51 -26.59 18.57
N GLN A 47 12.35 -26.24 19.12
CA GLN A 47 12.09 -26.32 20.57
C GLN A 47 12.13 -27.76 21.11
N ARG A 48 11.76 -28.75 20.30
CA ARG A 48 11.83 -30.19 20.64
C ARG A 48 13.25 -30.75 20.56
N GLY A 49 14.22 -29.97 20.10
CA GLY A 49 15.61 -30.44 19.92
C GLY A 49 15.74 -31.47 18.79
N VAL A 50 14.88 -31.40 17.77
CA VAL A 50 15.02 -32.23 16.57
C VAL A 50 16.38 -31.95 15.93
N GLN A 51 17.18 -33.00 15.71
CA GLN A 51 18.55 -32.84 15.19
C GLN A 51 18.59 -32.46 13.70
N ASP A 52 17.67 -33.03 12.90
CA ASP A 52 17.56 -32.71 11.48
C ASP A 52 16.35 -31.79 11.23
N LEU A 53 16.64 -30.50 11.06
CA LEU A 53 15.63 -29.48 10.74
C LEU A 53 15.45 -29.28 9.23
N ALA A 54 16.26 -29.94 8.38
CA ALA A 54 16.22 -29.72 6.93
C ALA A 54 14.83 -29.96 6.31
N PRO A 55 14.06 -30.99 6.71
CA PRO A 55 12.71 -31.19 6.17
C PRO A 55 11.74 -30.05 6.51
N TYR A 56 11.85 -29.46 7.70
CA TYR A 56 10.99 -28.37 8.15
C TYR A 56 11.34 -27.06 7.44
N ALA A 57 12.64 -26.78 7.27
CA ALA A 57 13.10 -25.63 6.49
C ALA A 57 12.65 -25.72 5.02
N ALA A 58 12.76 -26.91 4.41
CA ALA A 58 12.29 -27.16 3.05
C ALA A 58 10.76 -26.98 2.91
N ALA A 59 9.99 -27.34 3.95
CA ALA A 59 8.54 -27.12 3.97
C ALA A 59 8.20 -25.63 4.01
N VAL A 60 8.92 -24.82 4.81
CA VAL A 60 8.77 -23.36 4.82
C VAL A 60 9.11 -22.77 3.46
N GLU A 61 10.23 -23.18 2.87
CA GLU A 61 10.63 -22.72 1.54
C GLU A 61 9.58 -23.08 0.46
N THR A 62 9.07 -24.31 0.48
CA THR A 62 8.01 -24.74 -0.45
C THR A 62 6.73 -23.92 -0.28
N ALA A 63 6.31 -23.66 0.97
CA ALA A 63 5.15 -22.84 1.25
C ALA A 63 5.37 -21.39 0.80
N GLN A 64 6.56 -20.83 1.02
CA GLN A 64 6.92 -19.49 0.60
C GLN A 64 6.91 -19.37 -0.93
N GLN A 65 7.50 -20.34 -1.64
CA GLN A 65 7.46 -20.38 -3.11
C GLN A 65 6.02 -20.46 -3.64
N HIS A 66 5.13 -21.18 -2.93
CA HIS A 66 3.72 -21.24 -3.29
C HIS A 66 2.99 -19.91 -3.07
N LEU A 67 3.31 -19.19 -1.98
CA LEU A 67 2.79 -17.85 -1.70
C LEU A 67 3.30 -16.84 -2.74
N ASP A 68 4.60 -16.83 -3.00
CA ASP A 68 5.25 -15.94 -3.98
C ASP A 68 4.75 -16.19 -5.41
N GLY A 69 4.33 -17.43 -5.70
CA GLY A 69 3.73 -17.82 -6.97
C GLY A 69 2.26 -17.47 -7.13
N GLN A 70 1.59 -16.92 -6.11
CA GLN A 70 0.18 -16.54 -6.22
C GLN A 70 0.00 -15.37 -7.20
N PRO A 71 -0.98 -15.44 -8.11
CA PRO A 71 -1.21 -14.37 -9.07
C PRO A 71 -1.70 -13.10 -8.36
N ALA A 72 -1.09 -11.96 -8.69
CA ALA A 72 -1.50 -10.64 -8.22
C ALA A 72 -1.83 -9.71 -9.40
N ILE A 73 -2.77 -8.79 -9.16
CA ILE A 73 -2.99 -7.60 -9.98
C ILE A 73 -2.04 -6.54 -9.42
N VAL A 74 -1.15 -6.02 -10.25
CA VAL A 74 -0.20 -4.98 -9.84
C VAL A 74 -0.73 -3.62 -10.24
N PHE A 75 -0.94 -2.76 -9.25
CA PHE A 75 -1.22 -1.35 -9.45
C PHE A 75 0.05 -0.53 -9.24
N THR A 76 0.34 0.43 -10.10
CA THR A 76 1.43 1.38 -9.89
C THR A 76 0.86 2.66 -9.29
N ALA A 77 1.15 2.91 -8.02
CA ALA A 77 0.89 4.18 -7.36
C ALA A 77 1.97 5.19 -7.74
N ARG A 78 1.58 6.44 -8.03
CA ARG A 78 2.49 7.52 -8.40
C ARG A 78 2.29 8.75 -7.52
N CYS A 79 3.39 9.43 -7.22
CA CYS A 79 3.32 10.80 -6.71
C CYS A 79 2.85 11.72 -7.84
N ILE A 80 1.83 12.54 -7.56
CA ILE A 80 1.31 13.56 -8.48
C ILE A 80 2.00 14.92 -8.22
N PRO A 81 2.04 15.83 -9.21
CA PRO A 81 2.59 17.16 -9.03
C PRO A 81 2.00 17.92 -7.82
N PRO A 82 2.78 18.82 -7.17
CA PRO A 82 2.29 19.57 -6.00
C PRO A 82 1.01 20.36 -6.20
N GLY A 83 0.88 21.06 -7.33
CA GLY A 83 -0.33 21.80 -7.65
C GLY A 83 -1.56 20.89 -7.73
N GLU A 84 -1.43 19.74 -8.41
CA GLU A 84 -2.54 18.79 -8.54
C GLU A 84 -2.98 18.21 -7.19
N TRP A 85 -2.04 17.92 -6.28
CA TRP A 85 -2.38 17.46 -4.93
C TRP A 85 -3.15 18.53 -4.13
N GLU A 86 -2.71 19.77 -4.18
CA GLU A 86 -3.35 20.88 -3.47
C GLU A 86 -4.75 21.18 -4.03
N GLU A 87 -4.88 21.20 -5.36
CA GLU A 87 -6.17 21.36 -6.05
C GLU A 87 -7.15 20.24 -5.69
N LEU A 88 -6.68 18.99 -5.68
CA LEU A 88 -7.50 17.85 -5.30
C LEU A 88 -7.94 17.95 -3.83
N ALA A 89 -7.02 18.23 -2.90
CA ALA A 89 -7.38 18.37 -1.49
C ALA A 89 -8.39 19.50 -1.25
N ALA A 90 -8.24 20.62 -1.98
CA ALA A 90 -9.18 21.75 -1.92
C ALA A 90 -10.56 21.42 -2.49
N ALA A 91 -10.63 20.59 -3.55
CA ALA A 91 -11.88 20.15 -4.16
C ALA A 91 -12.72 19.22 -3.25
N HIS A 92 -12.08 18.56 -2.27
CA HIS A 92 -12.73 17.62 -1.36
C HIS A 92 -12.65 18.07 0.11
N PRO A 93 -13.25 19.21 0.49
CA PRO A 93 -13.15 19.75 1.84
C PRO A 93 -13.80 18.80 2.86
N PRO A 94 -13.25 18.70 4.09
CA PRO A 94 -13.80 17.84 5.12
C PRO A 94 -15.20 18.31 5.53
N THR A 95 -16.08 17.36 5.88
CA THR A 95 -17.36 17.67 6.52
C THR A 95 -17.16 18.33 7.89
N SER A 96 -18.20 18.95 8.44
CA SER A 96 -18.12 19.57 9.78
C SER A 96 -17.68 18.59 10.87
N GLU A 97 -18.14 17.33 10.82
CA GLU A 97 -17.76 16.30 11.79
C GLU A 97 -16.33 15.81 11.57
N GLN A 98 -15.92 15.59 10.32
CA GLN A 98 -14.54 15.25 9.99
C GLN A 98 -13.55 16.36 10.40
N ARG A 99 -13.93 17.64 10.21
CA ARG A 99 -13.12 18.78 10.65
C ARG A 99 -12.93 18.78 12.17
N LYS A 100 -13.96 18.47 12.95
CA LYS A 100 -13.85 18.34 14.43
C LYS A 100 -12.90 17.22 14.85
N GLN A 101 -12.78 16.18 14.03
CA GLN A 101 -11.88 15.04 14.23
C GLN A 101 -10.46 15.27 13.67
N GLY A 102 -10.18 16.46 13.10
CA GLY A 102 -8.86 16.81 12.58
C GLY A 102 -8.55 16.31 11.17
N TRP A 103 -9.55 15.82 10.42
CA TRP A 103 -9.35 15.43 9.03
C TRP A 103 -9.10 16.64 8.13
N GLN A 104 -8.18 16.47 7.19
CA GLN A 104 -7.78 17.51 6.24
C GLN A 104 -8.70 17.58 5.00
N TRP A 105 -9.37 16.48 4.66
CA TRP A 105 -10.24 16.32 3.51
C TRP A 105 -11.39 15.35 3.80
N ASN A 106 -12.44 15.36 2.96
CA ASN A 106 -13.50 14.37 3.03
C ASN A 106 -13.05 13.06 2.40
N VAL A 107 -12.71 12.07 3.24
CA VAL A 107 -12.20 10.75 2.82
C VAL A 107 -13.11 10.06 1.80
N ALA A 108 -14.43 10.20 1.93
CA ALA A 108 -15.38 9.49 1.09
C ALA A 108 -15.33 9.92 -0.37
N THR A 109 -15.02 11.20 -0.63
CA THR A 109 -14.93 11.75 -1.99
C THR A 109 -13.48 11.95 -2.43
N PHE A 110 -12.56 12.25 -1.51
CA PHE A 110 -11.14 12.41 -1.83
C PHE A 110 -10.46 11.10 -2.23
N ARG A 111 -10.80 9.98 -1.57
CA ARG A 111 -10.19 8.67 -1.86
C ARG A 111 -10.34 8.25 -3.33
N PRO A 112 -11.55 8.14 -3.90
CA PRO A 112 -11.70 7.68 -5.27
C PRO A 112 -11.09 8.66 -6.29
N ALA A 113 -11.18 9.97 -6.04
CA ALA A 113 -10.56 10.98 -6.91
C ALA A 113 -9.02 10.92 -6.88
N LEU A 114 -8.43 10.67 -5.70
CA LEU A 114 -6.99 10.48 -5.57
C LEU A 114 -6.52 9.20 -6.26
N LEU A 115 -7.25 8.10 -6.12
CA LEU A 115 -6.90 6.84 -6.80
C LEU A 115 -6.97 6.99 -8.33
N GLU A 116 -7.95 7.71 -8.87
CA GLU A 116 -8.00 8.02 -10.31
C GLU A 116 -6.78 8.84 -10.77
N ALA A 117 -6.40 9.87 -10.00
CA ALA A 117 -5.29 10.74 -10.37
C ALA A 117 -3.90 10.07 -10.27
N ALA A 118 -3.76 9.09 -9.37
CA ALA A 118 -2.45 8.62 -8.92
C ALA A 118 -2.24 7.10 -8.96
N VAL A 119 -3.14 6.32 -9.56
CA VAL A 119 -2.98 4.86 -9.69
C VAL A 119 -3.14 4.42 -11.15
N GLU A 120 -2.23 3.53 -11.57
CA GLU A 120 -2.28 2.82 -12.85
C GLU A 120 -2.44 1.30 -12.62
N PRO A 121 -3.15 0.55 -13.49
CA PRO A 121 -3.96 1.04 -14.60
C PRO A 121 -5.10 1.92 -14.10
N THR A 122 -5.39 2.98 -14.86
CA THR A 122 -6.36 4.00 -14.44
C THR A 122 -7.78 3.44 -14.47
N LEU A 123 -8.46 3.57 -13.33
CA LEU A 123 -9.91 3.44 -13.22
C LEU A 123 -10.48 4.83 -12.94
N SER A 124 -11.65 5.15 -13.51
CA SER A 124 -12.34 6.40 -13.19
C SER A 124 -12.88 6.40 -11.77
N GLU A 125 -13.19 7.58 -11.21
CA GLU A 125 -13.82 7.73 -9.89
C GLU A 125 -15.06 6.81 -9.73
N HIS A 126 -15.91 6.73 -10.76
CA HIS A 126 -17.08 5.86 -10.78
C HIS A 126 -16.69 4.38 -10.74
N GLN A 127 -15.65 3.95 -11.46
CA GLN A 127 -15.18 2.58 -11.40
C GLN A 127 -14.62 2.23 -10.02
N TRP A 128 -13.88 3.12 -9.37
CA TRP A 128 -13.42 2.93 -7.99
C TRP A 128 -14.58 2.83 -6.99
N HIS A 129 -15.61 3.65 -7.14
CA HIS A 129 -16.84 3.54 -6.37
C HIS A 129 -17.52 2.17 -6.57
N ALA A 130 -17.70 1.74 -7.82
CA ALA A 130 -18.31 0.46 -8.12
C ALA A 130 -17.49 -0.72 -7.56
N VAL A 131 -16.16 -0.65 -7.62
CA VAL A 131 -15.26 -1.66 -7.02
C VAL A 131 -15.50 -1.76 -5.51
N ALA A 132 -15.58 -0.62 -4.81
CA ALA A 132 -15.84 -0.60 -3.37
C ALA A 132 -17.24 -1.15 -3.01
N GLU A 133 -18.26 -0.89 -3.84
CA GLU A 133 -19.63 -1.37 -3.61
C GLU A 133 -19.80 -2.87 -3.89
N THR A 134 -19.07 -3.42 -4.87
CA THR A 134 -19.19 -4.85 -5.21
C THR A 134 -18.67 -5.78 -4.13
N GLY A 135 -17.84 -5.28 -3.21
CA GLY A 135 -17.17 -6.07 -2.17
C GLY A 135 -16.15 -7.07 -2.70
N LYS A 136 -15.81 -7.02 -4.00
CA LYS A 136 -14.82 -7.90 -4.64
C LYS A 136 -13.38 -7.50 -4.35
N VAL A 137 -13.17 -6.22 -4.04
CA VAL A 137 -11.93 -5.71 -3.46
C VAL A 137 -12.25 -5.37 -2.01
N GLY A 138 -11.51 -5.98 -1.09
CA GLY A 138 -11.71 -5.79 0.34
C GLY A 138 -11.38 -4.36 0.76
N LEU A 139 -11.99 -3.89 1.85
CA LEU A 139 -11.69 -2.58 2.42
C LEU A 139 -10.19 -2.40 2.72
N GLY A 140 -9.52 -3.47 3.18
CA GLY A 140 -8.08 -3.45 3.46
C GLY A 140 -7.22 -3.25 2.20
N GLU A 141 -7.63 -3.78 1.05
CA GLU A 141 -6.91 -3.61 -0.22
C GLU A 141 -7.07 -2.19 -0.76
N LEU A 142 -8.28 -1.61 -0.63
CA LEU A 142 -8.52 -0.20 -0.95
C LEU A 142 -7.78 0.74 -0.01
N ASP A 143 -7.73 0.43 1.29
CA ASP A 143 -6.98 1.19 2.28
C ASP A 143 -5.47 1.11 2.01
N LEU A 144 -4.95 -0.05 1.61
CA LEU A 144 -3.54 -0.22 1.21
C LEU A 144 -3.19 0.68 0.01
N LEU A 145 -3.98 0.63 -1.06
CA LEU A 145 -3.78 1.49 -2.23
C LEU A 145 -3.82 2.98 -1.84
N PHE A 146 -4.86 3.37 -1.10
CA PHE A 146 -5.04 4.75 -0.68
C PHE A 146 -3.89 5.22 0.21
N ALA A 147 -3.48 4.43 1.20
CA ALA A 147 -2.38 4.76 2.09
C ALA A 147 -1.05 4.88 1.34
N THR A 148 -0.76 3.98 0.39
CA THR A 148 0.44 4.07 -0.45
C THR A 148 0.47 5.39 -1.22
N VAL A 149 -0.63 5.74 -1.89
CA VAL A 149 -0.70 6.99 -2.66
C VAL A 149 -0.58 8.22 -1.76
N VAL A 150 -1.28 8.24 -0.61
CA VAL A 150 -1.15 9.34 0.35
C VAL A 150 0.29 9.48 0.83
N ASN A 151 0.97 8.39 1.18
CA ASN A 151 2.35 8.43 1.64
C ASN A 151 3.33 8.93 0.57
N LEU A 152 3.10 8.58 -0.71
CA LEU A 152 3.89 9.11 -1.83
C LEU A 152 3.70 10.62 -2.04
N ASN A 153 2.54 11.15 -1.67
CA ASN A 153 2.15 12.54 -1.95
C ASN A 153 2.20 13.46 -0.73
N GLN A 154 2.24 12.92 0.48
CA GLN A 154 2.22 13.69 1.71
C GLN A 154 3.57 14.40 1.91
N ARG A 155 3.62 15.64 1.45
CA ARG A 155 4.76 16.55 1.63
C ARG A 155 4.64 17.26 2.98
N GLN A 156 4.88 16.54 4.08
CA GLN A 156 5.07 17.20 5.36
C GLN A 156 6.55 17.55 5.55
N PRO A 157 6.93 18.84 5.58
CA PRO A 157 8.08 19.20 6.37
C PRO A 157 7.63 19.01 7.84
N GLN A 158 8.10 17.95 8.52
CA GLN A 158 7.94 17.87 9.98
C GLN A 158 8.83 18.95 10.62
N VAL A 159 8.42 20.21 10.50
CA VAL A 159 9.00 21.29 11.28
C VAL A 159 8.11 21.49 12.49
N SER A 160 8.37 20.70 13.53
CA SER A 160 8.16 21.21 14.88
C SER A 160 9.20 22.29 15.10
N THR A 161 8.94 23.52 14.63
CA THR A 161 9.65 24.68 15.18
C THR A 161 9.08 24.84 16.59
N GLY A 162 9.77 24.25 17.58
CA GLY A 162 9.53 24.56 18.98
C GLY A 162 9.44 26.08 19.12
N LYS A 163 8.35 26.55 19.71
CA LYS A 163 8.14 27.97 19.96
C LYS A 163 9.32 28.46 20.80
N GLY A 164 10.11 29.38 20.25
CA GLY A 164 10.99 30.24 21.04
C GLY A 164 10.19 31.15 21.96
#